data_AF-A0A1A9BNA9-F1
#
_entry.id   AF-A0A1A9BNA9-F1
#
_cell.length_a   1.000
_cell.length_b   1.000
_cell.length_c   1.000
_cell.angle_alpha   90.00
_cell.angle_beta   90.00
_cell.angle_gamma   90.00
#
_symmetry.space_group_name_H-M   'P 1'
#
loop_
_entity.id
_entity.type
_entity.pdbx_description
1 polymer ?
#
loop_
_entity_poly.entity_id
_entity_poly.type
_entity_poly.pdbx_seq_one_letter_code
_entity_poly.pdbx_strand_id
1 'polypeptide(L)'
;MGSICNGKVTVPFENANALGRSWRKASRTDLGPMIPDEDCVLVAAGPDAEGHPHPKVLDGTRMIEVTDSKDPAAPVLAFTRVEFTKFAEGIKAGEFDDLMATDADLEGAEAGAVSAA
;
A
#
# COMPACT_ATOMS: atom_id res chain seq x y z
N MET A 1 -0.55 16.49 -9.07
CA MET A 1 0.39 15.42 -9.43
C MET A 1 0.65 14.63 -8.16
N GLY A 2 0.40 13.33 -8.20
CA GLY A 2 0.68 12.40 -7.13
C GLY A 2 2.18 12.10 -6.99
N SER A 3 2.51 11.31 -5.98
CA SER A 3 3.89 10.87 -5.72
C SER A 3 3.91 9.53 -5.00
N ILE A 4 5.08 8.91 -4.97
CA ILE A 4 5.37 7.75 -4.12
C ILE A 4 6.69 7.94 -3.37
N CYS A 5 6.71 7.53 -2.11
CA CYS A 5 7.87 7.64 -1.22
C CYS A 5 8.12 6.34 -0.45
N ASN A 6 9.38 5.88 -0.33
CA ASN A 6 9.76 4.77 0.56
C ASN A 6 10.40 5.24 1.88
N GLY A 7 10.24 6.54 2.21
CA GLY A 7 10.86 7.18 3.36
C GLY A 7 12.30 7.69 3.11
N LYS A 8 12.91 7.38 1.96
CA LYS A 8 14.24 7.88 1.56
C LYS A 8 14.18 8.70 0.28
N VAL A 9 13.51 8.17 -0.75
CA VAL A 9 13.37 8.81 -2.07
C VAL A 9 11.90 9.02 -2.36
N THR A 10 11.58 10.13 -3.03
CA THR A 10 10.25 10.43 -3.54
C THR A 10 10.32 10.66 -5.04
N VAL A 11 9.45 9.99 -5.79
CA VAL A 11 9.36 10.14 -7.25
C VAL A 11 7.92 10.46 -7.67
N PRO A 12 7.72 11.09 -8.85
CA PRO A 12 6.39 11.25 -9.42
C PRO A 12 5.74 9.88 -9.65
N PHE A 13 4.48 9.74 -9.23
CA PHE A 13 3.70 8.53 -9.42
C PHE A 13 2.22 8.89 -9.34
N GLU A 14 1.43 8.37 -10.27
CA GLU A 14 0.00 8.65 -10.35
C GLU A 14 -0.76 7.31 -10.40
N ASN A 15 -1.70 7.13 -9.49
CA ASN A 15 -2.62 6.00 -9.53
C ASN A 15 -3.92 6.46 -10.22
N ALA A 16 -4.30 5.80 -11.32
CA ALA A 16 -5.47 6.19 -12.11
C ALA A 16 -6.78 6.15 -11.33
N ASN A 17 -6.87 5.30 -10.30
CA ASN A 17 -8.03 5.14 -9.44
C ASN A 17 -8.03 6.08 -8.22
N ALA A 18 -6.92 6.78 -7.95
CA ALA A 18 -6.84 7.80 -6.91
C ALA A 18 -5.80 8.88 -7.27
N LEU A 19 -6.25 9.84 -8.08
CA LEU A 19 -5.43 10.93 -8.57
C LEU A 19 -4.95 11.87 -7.44
N GLY A 20 -3.74 12.38 -7.58
CA GLY A 20 -3.11 13.37 -6.71
C GLY A 20 -2.64 12.83 -5.36
N ARG A 21 -2.69 11.51 -5.13
CA ARG A 21 -2.31 10.92 -3.85
C ARG A 21 -0.80 10.91 -3.63
N SER A 22 -0.42 11.12 -2.37
CA SER A 22 0.95 10.94 -1.89
C SER A 22 1.10 9.55 -1.27
N TRP A 23 1.45 8.59 -2.11
CA TRP A 23 1.62 7.20 -1.76
C TRP A 23 2.90 6.96 -0.97
N ARG A 24 2.86 5.95 -0.10
CA ARG A 24 4.01 5.47 0.65
C ARG A 24 4.13 3.97 0.54
N LYS A 25 5.35 3.48 0.55
CA LYS A 25 5.66 2.06 0.69
C LYS A 25 6.65 1.82 1.83
N ALA A 26 6.81 0.57 2.24
CA ALA A 26 7.79 0.21 3.25
C ALA A 26 9.21 0.55 2.79
N SER A 27 10.08 0.99 3.72
CA SER A 27 11.48 1.34 3.42
C SER A 27 12.39 0.15 3.13
N ARG A 28 11.88 -1.07 3.35
CA ARG A 28 12.53 -2.35 3.02
C ARG A 28 12.35 -2.74 1.55
N THR A 29 11.46 -2.04 0.84
CA THR A 29 11.27 -2.22 -0.60
C THR A 29 12.00 -1.09 -1.30
N ASP A 30 12.94 -1.44 -2.19
CA ASP A 30 13.75 -0.46 -2.90
C ASP A 30 12.91 0.33 -3.90
N LEU A 31 13.39 1.44 -4.41
CA LEU A 31 12.67 2.18 -5.48
C LEU A 31 13.44 1.99 -6.77
N GLY A 32 13.70 0.73 -7.16
CA GLY A 32 14.35 0.37 -8.41
C GLY A 32 13.81 1.18 -9.60
N PRO A 33 14.59 1.36 -10.67
CA PRO A 33 14.60 2.57 -11.49
C PRO A 33 13.23 2.86 -12.14
N MET A 34 12.37 3.54 -11.37
CA MET A 34 11.05 4.08 -11.71
C MET A 34 9.90 3.05 -11.90
N ILE A 35 9.64 2.21 -10.88
CA ILE A 35 8.43 1.36 -10.63
C ILE A 35 7.64 0.96 -11.89
N PRO A 36 7.80 -0.28 -12.35
CA PRO A 36 6.96 -1.37 -11.83
C PRO A 36 7.83 -2.54 -11.35
N ASP A 37 7.23 -3.58 -10.78
CA ASP A 37 7.85 -4.90 -10.50
C ASP A 37 8.36 -5.19 -9.07
N GLU A 38 8.29 -4.26 -8.11
CA GLU A 38 8.63 -4.59 -6.72
C GLU A 38 7.40 -4.94 -5.85
N ASP A 39 7.57 -5.86 -4.91
CA ASP A 39 6.57 -6.36 -3.94
C ASP A 39 6.05 -5.26 -2.99
N CYS A 40 5.23 -4.33 -3.47
CA CYS A 40 4.83 -3.17 -2.70
C CYS A 40 3.32 -3.12 -2.43
N VAL A 41 2.96 -3.16 -1.14
CA VAL A 41 1.70 -2.58 -0.67
C VAL A 41 1.89 -1.08 -0.56
N LEU A 42 1.07 -0.31 -1.27
CA LEU A 42 1.09 1.15 -1.23
C LEU A 42 0.01 1.69 -0.30
N VAL A 43 0.35 2.70 0.49
CA VAL A 43 -0.55 3.32 1.47
C VAL A 43 -0.52 4.84 1.36
N ALA A 44 -1.69 5.48 1.25
CA ALA A 44 -1.84 6.93 1.22
C ALA A 44 -2.88 7.41 2.23
N ALA A 45 -2.83 8.70 2.59
CA ALA A 45 -4.00 9.33 3.18
C ALA A 45 -5.06 9.49 2.09
N GLY A 46 -6.26 8.96 2.34
CA GLY A 46 -7.40 9.14 1.47
C GLY A 46 -8.16 10.45 1.76
N PRO A 47 -9.18 10.77 0.95
CA PRO A 47 -10.13 11.81 1.28
C PRO A 47 -10.90 11.39 2.54
N ASP A 48 -11.39 12.36 3.30
CA ASP A 48 -12.30 12.03 4.39
C ASP A 48 -13.58 11.40 3.84
N ALA A 49 -14.19 10.50 4.60
CA ALA A 49 -15.39 9.79 4.18
C ALA A 49 -16.54 10.78 3.88
N GLU A 50 -17.29 10.47 2.83
CA GLU A 50 -18.51 11.18 2.44
C GLU A 50 -19.53 10.16 1.94
N GLY A 51 -20.72 10.12 2.55
CA GLY A 51 -21.79 9.21 2.16
C GLY A 51 -21.44 7.72 2.31
N HIS A 52 -20.59 7.38 3.29
CA HIS A 52 -20.10 6.01 3.44
C HIS A 52 -21.26 5.03 3.74
N PRO A 53 -21.32 3.84 3.09
CA PRO A 53 -22.47 2.94 3.20
C PRO A 53 -22.64 2.32 4.60
N HIS A 54 -21.54 2.21 5.37
CA HIS A 54 -21.60 1.71 6.73
C HIS A 54 -21.93 2.83 7.73
N PRO A 55 -23.00 2.71 8.55
CA PRO A 55 -23.53 3.81 9.36
C PRO A 55 -22.63 4.26 10.52
N LYS A 56 -21.56 3.52 10.83
CA LYS A 56 -20.57 3.92 11.86
C LYS A 56 -19.39 4.71 11.29
N VAL A 57 -19.31 4.87 9.97
CA VAL A 57 -18.32 5.73 9.33
C VAL A 57 -19.04 7.02 8.99
N LEU A 58 -18.84 8.04 9.83
CA LEU A 58 -19.47 9.34 9.67
C LEU A 58 -18.75 10.15 8.59
N ASP A 59 -19.47 11.08 7.97
CA ASP A 59 -18.84 12.05 7.07
C ASP A 59 -17.73 12.82 7.81
N GLY A 60 -16.63 13.10 7.12
CA GLY A 60 -15.43 13.69 7.73
C GLY A 60 -14.55 12.68 8.47
N THR A 61 -14.88 11.38 8.48
CA THR A 61 -13.99 10.36 9.04
C THR A 61 -12.72 10.25 8.18
N ARG A 62 -11.56 10.43 8.80
CA ARG A 62 -10.26 10.33 8.10
C ARG A 62 -10.00 8.92 7.60
N MET A 63 -9.66 8.81 6.31
CA MET A 63 -9.42 7.54 5.63
C MET A 63 -7.94 7.29 5.31
N ILE A 64 -7.63 6.02 5.08
CA ILE A 64 -6.39 5.50 4.53
C ILE A 64 -6.74 4.70 3.28
N GLU A 65 -6.02 4.94 2.20
CA GLU A 65 -6.15 4.21 0.95
C GLU A 65 -5.01 3.21 0.80
N VAL A 66 -5.31 2.01 0.31
CA VAL A 66 -4.35 0.92 0.05
C VAL A 66 -4.54 0.41 -1.39
N THR A 67 -3.45 0.18 -2.10
CA THR A 67 -3.46 -0.38 -3.47
C THR A 67 -2.24 -1.28 -3.69
N ASP A 68 -2.39 -2.25 -4.58
CA ASP A 68 -1.29 -3.00 -5.16
C ASP A 68 -0.62 -2.14 -6.25
N SER A 69 0.72 -2.07 -6.25
CA SER A 69 1.46 -1.37 -7.30
C SER A 69 1.65 -2.18 -8.58
N LYS A 70 1.51 -3.52 -8.52
CA LYS A 70 1.76 -4.42 -9.65
C LYS A 70 0.57 -4.51 -10.61
N ASP A 71 -0.62 -4.19 -10.11
CA ASP A 71 -1.84 -4.14 -10.90
C ASP A 71 -2.37 -2.69 -10.97
N PRO A 72 -2.06 -1.95 -12.04
CA PRO A 72 -2.59 -0.59 -12.24
C PRO A 72 -4.12 -0.53 -12.33
N ALA A 73 -4.80 -1.64 -12.60
CA ALA A 73 -6.26 -1.72 -12.66
C ALA A 73 -6.88 -2.11 -11.30
N ALA A 74 -6.06 -2.45 -10.29
CA ALA A 74 -6.56 -2.84 -8.98
C ALA A 74 -7.39 -1.71 -8.34
N PRO A 75 -8.48 -2.06 -7.63
CA PRO A 75 -9.24 -1.07 -6.89
C PRO A 75 -8.41 -0.50 -5.73
N VAL A 76 -8.59 0.79 -5.49
CA VAL A 76 -8.07 1.43 -4.27
C VAL A 76 -9.05 1.14 -3.14
N LEU A 77 -8.57 0.44 -2.11
CA LEU A 77 -9.36 0.13 -0.93
C LEU A 77 -9.20 1.23 0.12
N ALA A 78 -10.32 1.74 0.63
CA ALA A 78 -10.34 2.78 1.66
C ALA A 78 -10.76 2.19 3.01
N PHE A 79 -9.97 2.48 4.04
CA PHE A 79 -10.21 2.08 5.42
C PHE A 79 -10.23 3.30 6.33
N THR A 80 -11.02 3.26 7.40
CA THR A 80 -10.89 4.30 8.43
C THR A 80 -9.52 4.19 9.10
N ARG A 81 -8.98 5.30 9.62
CA ARG A 81 -7.75 5.25 10.41
C ARG A 81 -7.85 4.34 11.64
N VAL A 82 -9.04 4.17 12.20
CA VAL A 82 -9.27 3.28 13.35
C VAL A 82 -9.08 1.82 12.93
N GLU A 83 -9.71 1.40 11.83
CA GLU A 83 -9.56 0.04 11.30
C GLU A 83 -8.10 -0.25 10.95
N PHE A 84 -7.46 0.66 10.21
CA PHE A 84 -6.06 0.51 9.83
C PHE A 84 -5.12 0.44 11.04
N THR A 85 -5.41 1.19 12.11
CA THR A 85 -4.61 1.14 13.35
C THR A 85 -4.72 -0.23 14.01
N LYS A 86 -5.93 -0.76 14.17
CA LYS A 86 -6.14 -2.10 14.76
C LYS A 86 -5.49 -3.19 13.92
N PHE A 87 -5.61 -3.09 12.60
CA PHE A 87 -4.94 -4.01 11.68
C PHE A 87 -3.41 -3.97 11.87
N ALA A 88 -2.82 -2.77 11.91
CA ALA A 88 -1.39 -2.61 12.13
C ALA A 88 -0.93 -3.08 13.52
N GLU A 89 -1.76 -2.94 14.55
CA GLU A 89 -1.49 -3.48 15.89
C GLU A 89 -1.50 -5.02 15.90
N GLY A 90 -2.47 -5.65 15.23
CA GLY A 90 -2.52 -7.11 15.06
C GLY A 90 -1.29 -7.66 14.33
N ILE A 91 -0.85 -7.01 13.24
CA ILE A 91 0.42 -7.34 12.56
C ILE A 91 1.59 -7.32 13.54
N LYS A 92 1.72 -6.24 14.33
CA LYS A 92 2.82 -6.10 15.29
C LYS A 92 2.77 -7.11 16.43
N ALA A 93 1.59 -7.61 16.74
CA ALA A 93 1.37 -8.64 17.76
C ALA A 93 1.63 -10.06 17.22
N GLY A 94 1.93 -10.22 15.93
CA GLY A 94 2.17 -11.51 15.29
C GLY A 94 0.89 -12.31 15.01
N GLU A 95 -0.28 -11.67 15.03
CA GLU A 95 -1.58 -12.35 14.81
C GLU A 95 -1.73 -12.93 13.40
N PHE A 96 -0.84 -12.54 12.47
CA PHE A 96 -0.86 -12.95 11.07
C PHE A 96 0.46 -13.56 10.60
N ASP A 97 1.35 -13.96 11.54
CA ASP A 97 2.68 -14.47 11.19
C ASP A 97 2.63 -15.74 10.33
N ASP A 98 1.56 -16.54 10.46
CA ASP A 98 1.31 -17.73 9.64
C ASP A 98 1.00 -17.41 8.17
N LEU A 99 0.67 -16.16 7.86
CA LEU A 99 0.40 -15.66 6.50
C LEU A 99 1.61 -14.94 5.88
N MET A 100 2.71 -14.78 6.62
CA MET A 100 3.90 -14.09 6.10
C MET A 100 4.69 -14.99 5.15
N ALA A 101 5.41 -14.36 4.21
CA ALA A 101 6.26 -15.05 3.26
C ALA A 101 7.27 -15.96 3.98
N THR A 102 7.38 -17.20 3.54
CA THR A 102 8.45 -18.11 3.97
C THR A 102 9.78 -17.71 3.35
N ASP A 103 10.90 -18.24 3.86
CA ASP A 103 12.22 -18.03 3.25
C ASP A 103 12.23 -18.46 1.78
N ALA A 104 11.53 -19.54 1.42
CA ALA A 104 11.40 -20.01 0.05
C ALA A 104 10.61 -19.04 -0.85
N ASP A 105 9.58 -18.38 -0.30
CA ASP A 105 8.81 -17.37 -1.04
C ASP A 105 9.67 -16.12 -1.30
N LEU A 106 10.48 -15.71 -0.32
CA LEU A 106 11.40 -14.58 -0.43
C LEU A 106 12.51 -14.88 -1.45
N GLU A 107 13.14 -16.05 -1.38
CA GLU A 107 14.14 -16.49 -2.36
C GLU A 107 13.55 -16.56 -3.78
N GLY A 108 12.31 -17.04 -3.92
CA GLY A 108 11.60 -17.10 -5.19
C GLY A 108 11.32 -15.72 -5.79
N ALA A 109 10.91 -14.76 -4.96
CA ALA A 109 10.67 -13.37 -5.38
C ALA A 109 11.97 -12.71 -5.88
N GLU A 110 13.09 -12.90 -5.18
CA GLU A 110 14.40 -12.38 -5.59
C GLU A 110 14.90 -13.01 -6.90
N ALA A 111 14.75 -14.33 -7.07
CA ALA A 111 15.16 -15.02 -8.29
C ALA A 111 14.31 -14.64 -9.51
N GLY A 112 13.00 -14.43 -9.31
CA GLY A 112 12.07 -13.97 -10.36
C GLY A 112 12.41 -12.56 -10.86
N ALA A 113 12.80 -11.66 -9.95
CA ALA A 113 13.23 -10.30 -10.29
C ALA A 113 14.52 -10.28 -11.14
N VAL A 114 15.44 -11.23 -10.95
CA VAL A 114 16.68 -11.34 -11.74
C VAL A 114 16.45 -11.93 -13.14
N SER A 115 15.47 -12.82 -13.31
CA SER A 115 15.17 -13.44 -14.61
C SER A 115 14.38 -12.54 -15.56
N ALA A 116 13.78 -11.46 -15.06
CA ALA A 116 12.99 -10.50 -15.84
C ALA A 116 13.78 -9.24 -16.27
N ALA A 117 15.05 -9.12 -15.84
CA ALA A 117 15.98 -8.03 -16.17
C ALA A 117 16.90 -8.38 -17.34
#